data_AF-A0A7J0G322-F1
#
_entry.id   AF-A0A7J0G322-F1
#
_cell.length_a   1.000
_cell.length_b   1.000
_cell.length_c   1.000
_cell.angle_alpha   90.00
_cell.angle_beta   90.00
_cell.angle_gamma   90.00
#
_symmetry.space_group_name_H-M   'P 1'
#
loop_
_entity.id
_entity.type
_entity.pdbx_description
1 polymer ?
#
loop_
_entity_poly.entity_id
_entity_poly.type
_entity_poly.pdbx_seq_one_letter_code
_entity_poly.pdbx_strand_id
1 'polypeptide(L)'
;MKEEFGVLVSYHQAWMAVEKARENVFGNYALSFEDLRWEGIKVACFLLVEKMGIKSMNVQYKNYLIGLFNRCAYAPNLKTFEELIRKLKRDGCEAVKDFFSDLPCEHWTRVHFKGKRYGEMSSNLAECFNSWIKDERHLPIMVLVDKIRVQLFEQRYCRREDTSRWSHVICPFMDAKLVDAYNSCRTWGVIRSSDDLFEVQSHPSVFVDIGGRTCSCGKWQLNFPYVNAVCVLEKTSRPWTCMLIHITMLAVILTYSMSIYPVPTLWRAEAVASEESIRPPLSKRPSGRHKTQTIPSSGEEIKKITCGRCGQIGSHNRKTCKVLIQL
;
A
#
# COMPACT_ATOMS: atom_id res chain seq x y z
N MET A 1 -23.01 -8.36 -20.78
CA MET A 1 -23.46 -6.96 -20.55
C MET A 1 -23.62 -6.16 -21.83
N LYS A 2 -22.63 -6.03 -22.72
CA LYS A 2 -22.80 -5.32 -24.02
C LYS A 2 -23.80 -6.01 -24.96
N GLU A 3 -23.82 -7.34 -24.96
CA GLU A 3 -24.76 -8.15 -25.76
C GLU A 3 -26.17 -8.28 -25.15
N GLU A 4 -26.36 -7.90 -23.89
CA GLU A 4 -27.58 -8.22 -23.14
C GLU A 4 -28.44 -6.99 -22.82
N PHE A 5 -27.83 -5.79 -22.76
CA PHE A 5 -28.55 -4.56 -22.39
C PHE A 5 -28.33 -3.39 -23.36
N GLY A 6 -27.52 -3.55 -24.41
CA GLY A 6 -27.29 -2.48 -25.41
C GLY A 6 -26.61 -1.21 -24.90
N VAL A 7 -26.22 -1.15 -23.62
CA VAL A 7 -25.57 0.02 -23.02
C VAL A 7 -24.05 -0.15 -23.01
N LEU A 8 -23.36 0.80 -23.62
CA LEU A 8 -21.90 0.93 -23.59
C LEU A 8 -21.51 1.68 -22.31
N VAL A 9 -21.56 1.00 -21.17
CA VAL A 9 -21.12 1.59 -19.89
C VAL A 9 -19.60 1.53 -19.85
N SER A 10 -18.94 2.70 -19.84
CA SER A 10 -17.49 2.77 -19.66
C SER A 10 -17.11 2.35 -18.24
N TYR A 11 -15.87 1.87 -18.04
CA TYR A 11 -15.37 1.51 -16.71
C TYR A 11 -15.55 2.66 -15.69
N HIS A 12 -15.33 3.90 -16.14
CA HIS A 12 -15.53 5.09 -15.32
C HIS A 12 -16.99 5.27 -14.89
N GLN A 13 -17.94 5.05 -15.79
CA GLN A 13 -19.37 5.15 -15.48
C GLN A 13 -19.84 4.04 -14.54
N ALA A 14 -19.36 2.81 -14.73
CA ALA A 14 -19.64 1.69 -13.82
C ALA A 14 -19.06 1.96 -12.42
N TRP A 15 -17.85 2.53 -12.35
CA TRP A 15 -17.19 2.88 -11.11
C TRP A 15 -17.93 4.00 -10.35
N MET A 16 -18.34 5.07 -11.05
CA MET A 16 -19.14 6.16 -10.47
C MET A 16 -20.48 5.66 -9.92
N ALA A 17 -21.14 4.71 -10.59
CA ALA A 17 -22.39 4.12 -10.11
C ALA A 17 -22.19 3.29 -8.84
N VAL A 18 -21.09 2.55 -8.74
CA VAL A 18 -20.72 1.77 -7.54
C VAL A 18 -20.41 2.70 -6.37
N GLU A 19 -19.66 3.79 -6.59
CA GLU A 19 -19.33 4.75 -5.53
C GLU A 19 -20.58 5.49 -5.02
N LYS A 20 -21.47 5.90 -5.92
CA LYS A 20 -22.76 6.52 -5.55
C LYS A 20 -23.68 5.56 -4.77
N ALA A 21 -23.67 4.27 -5.12
CA ALA A 21 -24.41 3.26 -4.37
C ALA A 21 -23.80 3.02 -2.98
N ARG A 22 -22.47 3.07 -2.86
CA ARG A 22 -21.76 2.93 -1.57
C ARG A 22 -22.01 4.10 -0.63
N GLU A 23 -22.02 5.34 -1.15
CA GLU A 23 -22.37 6.54 -0.36
C GLU A 23 -23.78 6.46 0.24
N ASN A 24 -24.75 5.99 -0.55
CA ASN A 24 -26.13 5.85 -0.08
C ASN A 24 -26.30 4.78 1.01
N VAL A 25 -25.48 3.72 1.01
CA VAL A 25 -25.62 2.60 1.97
C VAL A 25 -24.83 2.84 3.26
N PHE A 26 -23.67 3.51 3.19
CA PHE A 26 -22.75 3.63 4.33
C PHE A 26 -22.46 5.08 4.77
N GLY A 27 -23.16 6.07 4.20
CA GLY A 27 -22.90 7.50 4.44
C GLY A 27 -21.71 8.02 3.62
N ASN A 28 -21.18 9.20 3.99
CA ASN A 28 -20.03 9.83 3.30
C ASN A 28 -18.70 9.10 3.62
N TYR A 29 -18.64 7.81 3.25
CA TYR A 29 -17.45 6.98 3.25
C TYR A 29 -16.41 7.50 2.26
N ALA A 30 -16.83 8.28 1.25
CA ALA A 30 -15.93 8.92 0.30
C ALA A 30 -14.90 9.77 1.03
N LEU A 31 -15.24 10.52 2.08
CA LEU A 31 -14.22 11.21 2.89
C LEU A 31 -13.23 10.27 3.60
N SER A 32 -13.67 9.08 4.04
CA SER A 32 -12.78 8.08 4.67
C SER A 32 -11.97 7.27 3.67
N PHE A 33 -12.42 7.13 2.42
CA PHE A 33 -11.80 6.31 1.38
C PHE A 33 -11.10 7.13 0.28
N GLU A 34 -11.44 8.40 0.09
CA GLU A 34 -10.66 9.37 -0.68
C GLU A 34 -9.30 9.59 0.00
N ASP A 35 -9.25 9.52 1.33
CA ASP A 35 -8.02 9.39 2.12
C ASP A 35 -7.28 8.05 1.92
N LEU A 36 -7.99 7.01 1.44
CA LEU A 36 -7.49 5.65 1.20
C LEU A 36 -7.44 5.28 -0.29
N ARG A 37 -7.36 6.23 -1.25
CA ARG A 37 -7.00 5.91 -2.64
C ARG A 37 -5.54 5.44 -2.69
N TRP A 38 -5.33 4.20 -2.26
CA TRP A 38 -4.10 3.44 -2.36
C TRP A 38 -4.07 2.74 -3.71
N GLU A 39 -4.13 3.51 -4.80
CA GLU A 39 -3.48 3.03 -6.02
C GLU A 39 -1.98 3.26 -5.83
N GLY A 40 -1.35 2.34 -5.08
CA GLY A 40 0.07 2.41 -4.81
C GLY A 40 0.90 2.38 -6.10
N ILE A 41 2.15 2.79 -5.99
CA ILE A 41 3.17 2.69 -7.05
C ILE A 41 3.18 1.29 -7.67
N LYS A 42 2.91 0.22 -6.91
CA LYS A 42 2.80 -1.13 -7.44
C LYS A 42 1.67 -1.29 -8.46
N VAL A 43 0.48 -0.77 -8.17
CA VAL A 43 -0.68 -0.81 -9.07
C VAL A 43 -0.40 0.06 -10.29
N ALA A 44 0.12 1.28 -10.08
CA ALA A 44 0.47 2.17 -11.18
C ALA A 44 1.62 1.60 -12.05
N CYS A 45 2.65 0.98 -11.46
CA CYS A 45 3.72 0.24 -12.15
C CYS A 45 3.17 -0.96 -12.92
N PHE A 46 2.22 -1.68 -12.34
CA PHE A 46 1.59 -2.82 -12.99
C PHE A 46 0.77 -2.36 -14.21
N LEU A 47 -0.09 -1.36 -14.03
CA LEU A 47 -0.85 -0.75 -15.11
C LEU A 47 0.07 -0.15 -16.17
N LEU A 48 1.20 0.44 -15.76
CA LEU A 48 2.24 0.92 -16.64
C LEU A 48 2.82 -0.23 -17.48
N VAL A 49 3.19 -1.36 -16.87
CA VAL A 49 3.72 -2.54 -17.60
C VAL A 49 2.66 -3.21 -18.49
N GLU A 50 1.40 -3.24 -18.06
CA GLU A 50 0.31 -3.91 -18.76
C GLU A 50 -0.27 -3.06 -19.90
N LYS A 51 -0.62 -1.79 -19.65
CA LYS A 51 -1.20 -0.86 -20.65
C LYS A 51 -0.19 -0.41 -21.70
N MET A 52 1.09 -0.26 -21.35
CA MET A 52 2.09 0.25 -22.30
C MET A 52 2.66 -0.84 -23.23
N GLY A 53 2.14 -2.06 -23.20
CA GLY A 53 2.66 -3.16 -24.04
C GLY A 53 4.11 -3.54 -23.74
N ILE A 54 4.67 -3.09 -22.60
CA ILE A 54 6.07 -3.27 -22.20
C ILE A 54 6.46 -4.76 -22.06
N LYS A 55 5.49 -5.68 -22.07
CA LYS A 55 5.75 -7.12 -22.12
C LYS A 55 6.59 -7.56 -23.33
N SER A 56 6.55 -6.84 -24.46
CA SER A 56 7.37 -7.16 -25.66
C SER A 56 8.70 -6.39 -25.74
N MET A 57 8.97 -5.49 -24.80
CA MET A 57 10.19 -4.67 -24.81
C MET A 57 11.40 -5.41 -24.23
N ASN A 58 12.59 -4.98 -24.64
CA ASN A 58 13.84 -5.41 -24.01
C ASN A 58 13.78 -5.17 -22.49
N VAL A 59 14.14 -6.20 -21.71
CA VAL A 59 14.10 -6.20 -20.25
C VAL A 59 14.89 -5.03 -19.63
N GLN A 60 16.04 -4.67 -20.21
CA GLN A 60 16.85 -3.55 -19.72
C GLN A 60 16.12 -2.21 -19.86
N TYR A 61 15.49 -1.98 -21.02
CA TYR A 61 14.73 -0.76 -21.28
C TYR A 61 13.47 -0.69 -20.40
N LYS A 62 12.77 -1.82 -20.21
CA LYS A 62 11.67 -1.94 -19.25
C LYS A 62 12.09 -1.54 -17.84
N ASN A 63 13.18 -2.10 -17.34
CA ASN A 63 13.67 -1.82 -15.99
C ASN A 63 14.11 -0.36 -15.84
N TYR A 64 14.68 0.23 -16.89
CA TYR A 64 15.01 1.64 -16.93
C TYR A 64 13.76 2.54 -16.78
N LEU A 65 12.71 2.28 -17.56
CA LEU A 65 11.45 3.05 -17.47
C LEU A 65 10.77 2.88 -16.11
N ILE A 66 10.71 1.66 -15.57
CA ILE A 66 10.19 1.40 -14.21
C ILE A 66 11.00 2.16 -13.16
N GLY A 67 12.34 2.16 -13.29
CA GLY A 67 13.23 2.93 -12.41
C GLY A 67 12.95 4.44 -12.46
N LEU A 68 12.76 5.00 -13.66
CA LEU A 68 12.38 6.40 -13.82
C LEU A 68 11.00 6.70 -13.23
N PHE A 69 10.01 5.84 -13.47
CA PHE A 69 8.67 5.99 -12.90
C PHE A 69 8.71 5.98 -11.36
N ASN A 70 9.42 5.04 -10.76
CA ASN A 70 9.60 4.99 -9.30
C ASN A 70 10.24 6.29 -8.79
N ARG A 71 11.27 6.80 -9.48
CA ARG A 71 11.88 8.08 -9.10
C ARG A 71 10.90 9.25 -9.21
N CYS A 72 10.02 9.26 -10.20
CA CYS A 72 8.95 10.27 -10.31
C CYS A 72 8.00 10.17 -9.12
N ALA A 73 7.54 8.96 -8.80
CA ALA A 73 6.57 8.73 -7.74
C ALA A 73 7.10 9.13 -6.35
N TYR A 74 8.37 8.82 -6.08
CA TYR A 74 9.09 9.18 -4.85
C TYR A 74 9.81 10.54 -4.93
N ALA A 75 9.55 11.36 -5.95
CA ALA A 75 10.20 12.65 -6.07
C ALA A 75 9.97 13.48 -4.78
N PRO A 76 11.02 14.12 -4.24
CA PRO A 76 10.88 14.80 -2.96
C PRO A 76 10.24 16.18 -3.09
N ASN A 77 10.36 16.83 -4.24
CA ASN A 77 9.82 18.17 -4.51
C ASN A 77 9.35 18.28 -5.95
N LEU A 78 8.54 19.31 -6.22
CA LEU A 78 7.91 19.52 -7.53
C LEU A 78 8.94 19.69 -8.65
N LYS A 79 10.03 20.42 -8.41
CA LYS A 79 11.10 20.62 -9.40
C LYS A 79 11.70 19.29 -9.86
N THR A 80 12.11 18.44 -8.91
CA THR A 80 12.66 17.11 -9.22
C THR A 80 11.63 16.22 -9.91
N PHE A 81 10.35 16.31 -9.51
CA PHE A 81 9.27 15.58 -10.18
C PHE A 81 9.13 15.99 -11.65
N GLU A 82 9.05 17.30 -11.92
CA GLU A 82 8.89 17.82 -13.28
C GLU A 82 10.05 17.44 -14.19
N GLU A 83 11.29 17.48 -13.68
CA GLU A 83 12.47 17.02 -14.42
C GLU A 83 12.39 15.52 -14.76
N LEU A 84 12.00 14.70 -13.79
CA LEU A 84 11.90 13.26 -13.96
C LEU A 84 10.74 12.85 -14.88
N ILE A 85 9.57 13.48 -14.77
CA ILE A 85 8.41 13.17 -15.62
C ILE A 85 8.64 13.63 -17.06
N ARG A 86 9.31 14.78 -17.27
CA ARG A 86 9.75 15.21 -18.62
C ARG A 86 10.70 14.19 -19.23
N LYS A 87 11.67 13.70 -18.44
CA LYS A 87 12.59 12.65 -18.87
C LYS A 87 11.86 11.34 -19.19
N LEU A 88 10.92 10.91 -18.34
CA LEU A 88 10.14 9.70 -18.55
C LEU A 88 9.26 9.77 -19.80
N LYS A 89 8.62 10.92 -20.06
CA LYS A 89 7.81 11.14 -21.28
C LYS A 89 8.64 11.23 -22.54
N ARG A 90 9.87 11.76 -22.46
CA ARG A 90 10.81 11.85 -23.59
C ARG A 90 11.41 10.50 -23.93
N ASP A 91 11.85 9.77 -22.90
CA ASP A 91 12.54 8.50 -23.06
C ASP A 91 11.55 7.34 -23.26
N GLY A 92 10.26 7.54 -22.97
CA GLY A 92 9.18 6.56 -23.14
C GLY A 92 8.52 6.60 -24.52
N CYS A 93 7.84 5.50 -24.89
CA CYS A 93 7.04 5.42 -26.11
C CYS A 93 5.71 6.19 -26.01
N GLU A 94 4.96 6.31 -27.10
CA GLU A 94 3.69 7.07 -27.10
C GLU A 94 2.68 6.55 -26.07
N ALA A 95 2.59 5.22 -25.91
CA ALA A 95 1.75 4.60 -24.88
C ALA A 95 2.13 5.04 -23.45
N VAL A 96 3.40 5.39 -23.21
CA VAL A 96 3.84 5.96 -21.92
C VAL A 96 3.23 7.34 -21.71
N LYS A 97 3.18 8.17 -22.75
CA LYS A 97 2.63 9.53 -22.68
C LYS A 97 1.12 9.51 -22.47
N ASP A 98 0.40 8.66 -23.19
CA ASP A 98 -1.05 8.48 -23.09
C ASP A 98 -1.46 7.97 -21.70
N PHE A 99 -0.68 7.04 -21.12
CA PHE A 99 -0.95 6.58 -19.76
C PHE A 99 -0.95 7.72 -18.74
N PHE A 100 -0.04 8.70 -18.90
CA PHE A 100 0.05 9.84 -17.99
C PHE A 100 -0.98 10.93 -18.25
N SER A 101 -1.64 10.98 -19.42
CA SER A 101 -2.78 11.90 -19.60
C SER A 101 -3.99 11.45 -18.78
N ASP A 102 -4.16 10.14 -18.61
CA ASP A 102 -5.32 9.56 -17.95
C ASP A 102 -5.12 9.30 -16.45
N LEU A 103 -3.89 9.45 -15.94
CA LEU A 103 -3.54 9.13 -14.55
C LEU A 103 -3.19 10.40 -13.73
N PRO A 104 -4.13 10.92 -12.90
CA PRO A 104 -3.87 12.08 -12.06
C PRO A 104 -2.67 11.88 -11.13
N CYS A 105 -1.77 12.87 -11.09
CA CYS A 105 -0.53 12.79 -10.30
C CYS A 105 -0.78 12.63 -8.80
N GLU A 106 -1.91 13.12 -8.27
CA GLU A 106 -2.28 13.01 -6.84
C GLU A 106 -2.34 11.55 -6.36
N HIS A 107 -2.66 10.59 -7.25
CA HIS A 107 -2.83 9.21 -6.86
C HIS A 107 -1.50 8.47 -6.69
N TRP A 108 -0.54 8.69 -7.59
CA TRP A 108 0.67 7.86 -7.69
C TRP A 108 1.96 8.61 -7.37
N THR A 109 1.92 9.94 -7.27
CA THR A 109 3.07 10.75 -6.89
C THR A 109 2.91 11.25 -5.46
N ARG A 110 4.04 11.43 -4.77
CA ARG A 110 4.01 12.05 -3.44
C ARG A 110 3.76 13.54 -3.49
N VAL A 111 4.46 14.26 -4.36
CA VAL A 111 4.51 15.73 -4.32
C VAL A 111 3.14 16.37 -4.58
N HIS A 112 2.24 15.63 -5.22
CA HIS A 112 0.86 16.04 -5.45
C HIS A 112 -0.14 15.42 -4.45
N PHE A 113 0.27 14.44 -3.64
CA PHE A 113 -0.61 13.85 -2.64
C PHE A 113 -0.75 14.78 -1.43
N LYS A 114 -1.99 15.09 -1.05
CA LYS A 114 -2.30 16.08 -0.01
C LYS A 114 -2.07 15.56 1.42
N GLY A 115 -2.06 14.25 1.63
CA GLY A 115 -1.89 13.62 2.94
C GLY A 115 -0.44 13.26 3.30
N LYS A 116 -0.24 12.67 4.47
CA LYS A 116 1.07 12.20 4.96
C LYS A 116 1.22 10.68 4.74
N ARG A 117 1.91 10.29 3.66
CA ARG A 117 2.19 8.87 3.36
C ARG A 117 3.36 8.27 4.13
N TYR A 118 4.22 9.07 4.75
CA TYR A 118 5.42 8.61 5.48
C TYR A 118 6.32 7.63 4.69
N GLY A 119 6.38 7.79 3.35
CA GLY A 119 7.14 6.89 2.48
C GLY A 119 6.39 5.63 2.03
N GLU A 120 5.24 5.33 2.63
CA GLU A 120 4.40 4.22 2.19
C GLU A 120 3.69 4.59 0.89
N MET A 121 4.16 4.02 -0.22
CA MET A 121 3.56 4.17 -1.54
C MET A 121 3.13 2.83 -2.12
N SER A 122 3.14 1.77 -1.31
CA SER A 122 2.89 0.41 -1.73
C SER A 122 1.60 -0.13 -1.11
N SER A 123 1.02 -1.14 -1.76
CA SER A 123 -0.06 -1.96 -1.22
C SER A 123 0.38 -2.86 -0.06
N ASN A 124 1.55 -2.64 0.56
CA ASN A 124 2.09 -3.55 1.57
C ASN A 124 1.11 -3.75 2.75
N LEU A 125 0.43 -2.69 3.21
CA LEU A 125 -0.60 -2.84 4.24
C LEU A 125 -1.76 -3.74 3.78
N ALA A 126 -2.24 -3.58 2.55
CA ALA A 126 -3.29 -4.41 1.98
C ALA A 126 -2.82 -5.86 1.75
N GLU A 127 -1.59 -6.07 1.28
CA GLU A 127 -0.97 -7.37 1.09
C GLU A 127 -0.77 -8.09 2.43
N CYS A 128 -0.26 -7.39 3.44
CA CYS A 128 -0.13 -7.89 4.81
C CYS A 128 -1.50 -8.27 5.39
N PHE A 129 -2.51 -7.41 5.23
CA PHE A 129 -3.86 -7.71 5.70
C PHE A 129 -4.45 -8.92 4.98
N ASN A 130 -4.34 -8.98 3.65
CA ASN A 130 -4.80 -10.12 2.85
C ASN A 130 -4.09 -11.43 3.22
N SER A 131 -2.81 -11.35 3.57
CA SER A 131 -2.04 -12.48 4.09
C SER A 131 -2.48 -12.87 5.49
N TRP A 132 -2.86 -11.91 6.33
CA TRP A 132 -3.29 -12.11 7.70
C TRP A 132 -4.66 -12.82 7.78
N ILE A 133 -5.59 -12.50 6.88
CA ILE A 133 -6.94 -13.09 6.81
C ILE A 133 -7.05 -14.24 5.79
N LYS A 134 -5.91 -14.79 5.35
CA LYS A 134 -5.84 -15.66 4.17
C LYS A 134 -6.69 -16.92 4.32
N ASP A 135 -6.77 -17.49 5.53
CA ASP A 135 -7.49 -18.72 5.80
C ASP A 135 -8.98 -18.43 6.09
N GLU A 136 -9.27 -17.29 6.71
CA GLU A 136 -10.60 -16.83 7.07
C GLU A 136 -11.42 -16.35 5.88
N ARG A 137 -10.79 -15.82 4.82
CA ARG A 137 -11.48 -15.23 3.65
C ARG A 137 -12.46 -16.16 2.93
N HIS A 138 -12.38 -17.46 3.19
CA HIS A 138 -13.25 -18.49 2.61
C HIS A 138 -14.47 -18.79 3.48
N LEU A 139 -14.55 -18.22 4.68
CA LEU A 139 -15.65 -18.42 5.62
C LEU A 139 -16.88 -17.59 5.20
N PRO A 140 -18.09 -18.00 5.64
CA PRO A 140 -19.29 -17.17 5.49
C PRO A 140 -19.07 -15.77 6.10
N ILE A 141 -19.71 -14.75 5.54
CA ILE A 141 -19.41 -13.34 5.87
C ILE A 141 -19.47 -13.04 7.37
N MET A 142 -20.46 -13.61 8.06
CA MET A 142 -20.63 -13.45 9.51
C MET A 142 -19.47 -14.07 10.30
N VAL A 143 -19.01 -15.24 9.87
CA VAL A 143 -17.91 -15.96 10.51
C VAL A 143 -16.58 -15.28 10.20
N LEU A 144 -16.39 -14.79 8.97
CA LEU A 144 -15.21 -14.01 8.57
C LEU A 144 -15.06 -12.75 9.44
N VAL A 145 -16.14 -11.96 9.58
CA VAL A 145 -16.13 -10.73 10.39
C VAL A 145 -15.80 -11.05 11.85
N ASP A 146 -16.39 -12.11 12.41
CA ASP A 146 -16.09 -12.50 13.79
C ASP A 146 -14.66 -12.97 13.97
N LYS A 147 -14.11 -13.75 13.03
CA LYS A 147 -12.71 -14.17 13.08
C LYS A 147 -11.76 -12.99 12.99
N ILE A 148 -11.99 -12.03 12.09
CA ILE A 148 -11.19 -10.79 12.03
C ILE A 148 -11.29 -10.03 13.35
N ARG A 149 -12.48 -9.92 13.95
CA ARG A 149 -12.68 -9.29 15.26
C ARG A 149 -11.86 -9.97 16.35
N VAL A 150 -11.87 -11.30 16.43
CA VAL A 150 -11.10 -12.08 17.41
C VAL A 150 -9.59 -11.89 17.19
N GLN A 151 -9.11 -11.96 15.95
CA GLN A 151 -7.69 -11.75 15.67
C GLN A 151 -7.24 -10.31 16.03
N LEU A 152 -8.06 -9.29 15.76
CA LEU A 152 -7.79 -7.91 16.19
C LEU A 152 -7.76 -7.79 17.73
N PHE A 153 -8.63 -8.52 18.41
CA PHE A 153 -8.70 -8.54 19.88
C PHE A 153 -7.40 -9.08 20.48
N GLU A 154 -6.97 -10.26 20.02
CA GLU A 154 -5.71 -10.88 20.44
C GLU A 154 -4.51 -9.98 20.11
N GLN A 155 -4.46 -9.44 18.89
CA GLN A 155 -3.37 -8.56 18.48
C GLN A 155 -3.28 -7.31 19.37
N ARG A 156 -4.40 -6.63 19.64
CA ARG A 156 -4.43 -5.46 20.53
C ARG A 156 -4.03 -5.82 21.96
N TYR A 157 -4.45 -6.98 22.45
CA TYR A 157 -4.07 -7.46 23.77
C TYR A 157 -2.56 -7.71 23.87
N CYS A 158 -1.98 -8.49 22.96
CA CYS A 158 -0.54 -8.76 22.92
C CYS A 158 0.27 -7.47 22.80
N ARG A 159 -0.15 -6.53 21.93
CA ARG A 159 0.52 -5.22 21.79
C ARG A 159 0.49 -4.42 23.08
N ARG A 160 -0.62 -4.44 23.84
CA ARG A 160 -0.71 -3.77 25.14
C ARG A 160 0.23 -4.40 26.16
N GLU A 161 0.26 -5.73 26.25
CA GLU A 161 1.20 -6.44 27.12
C GLU A 161 2.65 -6.10 26.76
N ASP A 162 3.01 -6.14 25.48
CA ASP A 162 4.35 -5.76 25.01
C ASP A 162 4.69 -4.32 25.43
N THR A 163 3.80 -3.36 25.19
CA THR A 163 4.06 -1.95 25.54
C THR A 163 4.16 -1.72 27.05
N SER A 164 3.44 -2.49 27.87
CA SER A 164 3.50 -2.39 29.34
C SER A 164 4.85 -2.83 29.91
N ARG A 165 5.57 -3.70 29.19
CA ARG A 165 6.90 -4.20 29.59
C ARG A 165 8.02 -3.23 29.22
N TRP A 166 7.76 -2.22 28.38
CA TRP A 166 8.76 -1.30 27.89
C TRP A 166 8.80 -0.02 28.73
N SER A 167 9.97 0.33 29.26
CA SER A 167 10.19 1.53 30.07
C SER A 167 10.79 2.72 29.30
N HIS A 168 11.08 2.55 28.01
CA HIS A 168 11.74 3.57 27.19
C HIS A 168 10.77 4.63 26.69
N VAL A 169 11.27 5.82 26.35
CA VAL A 169 10.46 6.91 25.76
C VAL A 169 10.12 6.64 24.29
N ILE A 170 11.00 5.91 23.58
CA ILE A 170 10.85 5.53 22.17
C ILE A 170 10.67 4.01 22.07
N CYS A 171 9.88 3.56 21.09
CA CYS A 171 9.65 2.14 20.91
C CYS A 171 10.92 1.41 20.41
N PRO A 172 11.21 0.17 20.87
CA PRO A 172 12.47 -0.52 20.56
C PRO A 172 12.76 -0.68 19.07
N PHE A 173 11.71 -0.90 18.26
CA PHE A 173 11.84 -0.99 16.81
C PHE A 173 12.34 0.32 16.18
N MET A 174 11.85 1.45 16.69
CA MET A 174 12.27 2.75 16.20
C MET A 174 13.63 3.16 16.74
N ASP A 175 13.92 2.79 17.99
CA ASP A 175 15.22 3.02 18.62
C ASP A 175 16.36 2.43 17.78
N ALA A 176 16.23 1.16 17.37
CA ALA A 176 17.19 0.52 16.47
C ALA A 176 17.39 1.31 15.16
N LYS A 177 16.31 1.77 14.53
CA LYS A 177 16.39 2.57 13.30
C LYS A 177 17.05 3.94 13.52
N LEU A 178 16.85 4.55 14.68
CA LEU A 178 17.46 5.83 15.04
C LEU A 178 18.95 5.67 15.26
N VAL A 179 19.36 4.60 15.93
CA VAL A 179 20.78 4.23 16.09
C VAL A 179 21.45 4.03 14.73
N ASP A 180 20.84 3.27 13.82
CA ASP A 180 21.36 3.06 12.47
C ASP A 180 21.49 4.37 11.66
N ALA A 181 20.46 5.23 11.76
CA ALA A 181 20.48 6.54 11.13
C ALA A 181 21.59 7.43 11.72
N TYR A 182 21.77 7.45 13.04
CA TYR A 182 22.82 8.21 13.69
C TYR A 182 24.22 7.74 13.28
N ASN A 183 24.43 6.42 13.23
CA ASN A 183 25.69 5.82 12.77
C ASN A 183 26.04 6.27 11.36
N SER A 184 25.04 6.49 10.49
CA SER A 184 25.23 6.94 9.12
C SER A 184 25.67 8.42 9.00
N CYS A 185 25.34 9.25 9.98
CA CYS A 185 25.64 10.70 9.95
C CYS A 185 26.66 11.15 10.99
N ARG A 186 27.29 10.23 11.73
CA ARG A 186 28.20 10.53 12.83
C ARG A 186 29.30 11.54 12.45
N THR A 187 29.82 11.44 11.23
CA THR A 187 30.89 12.29 10.70
C THR A 187 30.43 13.64 10.14
N TRP A 188 29.12 13.87 9.95
CA TRP A 188 28.62 15.08 9.30
C TRP A 188 28.61 16.28 10.26
N GLY A 189 29.09 17.44 9.83
CA GLY A 189 28.98 18.68 10.60
C GLY A 189 27.54 19.21 10.64
N VAL A 190 27.17 19.86 11.74
CA VAL A 190 25.89 20.58 11.88
C VAL A 190 26.22 22.01 12.29
N ILE A 191 25.81 22.97 11.46
CA ILE A 191 25.98 24.40 11.69
C ILE A 191 24.61 24.99 12.01
N ARG A 192 24.51 25.75 13.10
CA ARG A 192 23.27 26.38 13.53
C ARG A 192 23.12 27.76 12.88
N SER A 193 22.00 28.00 12.20
CA SER A 193 21.66 29.30 11.63
C SER A 193 20.69 30.07 12.52
N SER A 194 19.65 29.41 13.03
CA SER A 194 18.69 29.97 13.98
C SER A 194 18.30 28.92 15.03
N ASP A 195 17.26 29.18 15.83
CA ASP A 195 16.85 28.22 16.85
C ASP A 195 16.43 26.86 16.29
N ASP A 196 15.72 26.88 15.16
CA ASP A 196 15.17 25.67 14.54
C ASP A 196 15.81 25.36 13.18
N LEU A 197 16.62 26.26 12.61
CA LEU A 197 17.25 26.09 11.29
C LEU A 197 18.73 25.73 11.40
N PHE A 198 19.10 24.63 10.75
CA PHE A 198 20.44 24.07 10.77
C PHE A 198 20.91 23.70 9.36
N GLU A 199 22.18 23.89 9.07
CA GLU A 199 22.84 23.32 7.90
C GLU A 199 23.53 22.03 8.31
N VAL A 200 23.24 20.93 7.59
CA VAL A 200 23.91 19.65 7.75
C VAL A 200 24.87 19.48 6.58
N GLN A 201 26.14 19.29 6.90
CA GLN A 201 27.22 19.03 5.94
C GLN A 201 27.20 17.57 5.48
N SER A 202 26.06 17.13 4.97
CA SER A 202 25.88 15.85 4.28
C SER A 202 26.34 15.97 2.82
N HIS A 203 26.17 14.90 2.03
CA HIS A 203 26.50 14.91 0.60
C HIS A 203 25.23 14.65 -0.24
N PRO A 204 24.59 15.69 -0.81
CA PRO A 204 24.92 17.12 -0.73
C PRO A 204 24.56 17.74 0.63
N SER A 205 25.08 18.93 0.94
CA SER A 205 24.67 19.70 2.12
C SER A 205 23.20 20.10 2.00
N VAL A 206 22.50 20.10 3.13
CA VAL A 206 21.08 20.45 3.19
C VAL A 206 20.80 21.36 4.38
N PHE A 207 19.75 22.18 4.30
CA PHE A 207 19.20 22.81 5.49
C PHE A 207 18.07 21.93 6.05
N VAL A 208 17.99 21.90 7.38
CA VAL A 208 17.02 21.16 8.18
C VAL A 208 16.36 22.14 9.11
N ASP A 209 15.03 22.26 8.99
CA ASP A 209 14.19 23.06 9.87
C ASP A 209 13.43 22.10 10.80
N ILE A 210 13.77 22.13 12.09
CA ILE A 210 13.16 21.29 13.11
C ILE A 210 11.74 21.74 13.44
N GLY A 211 11.49 23.06 13.49
CA GLY A 211 10.20 23.63 13.85
C GLY A 211 9.15 23.32 12.81
N GLY A 212 9.48 23.51 11.53
CA GLY A 212 8.66 23.11 10.39
C GLY A 212 8.70 21.60 10.09
N ARG A 213 9.63 20.85 10.68
CA ARG A 213 9.95 19.44 10.33
C ARG A 213 10.18 19.28 8.82
N THR A 214 10.96 20.19 8.24
CA THR A 214 11.26 20.21 6.81
C THR A 214 12.76 20.14 6.55
N CYS A 215 13.10 19.74 5.33
CA CYS A 215 14.48 19.69 4.87
C CYS A 215 14.50 20.15 3.41
N SER A 216 15.56 20.85 3.01
CA SER A 216 15.73 21.37 1.66
C SER A 216 15.65 20.29 0.58
N CYS A 217 16.08 19.06 0.89
CA CYS A 217 15.98 17.96 -0.04
C CYS A 217 14.59 17.31 -0.10
N GLY A 218 13.64 17.72 0.74
CA GLY A 218 12.26 17.20 0.81
C GLY A 218 12.12 15.75 1.30
N LYS A 219 13.23 15.10 1.69
CA LYS A 219 13.23 13.67 2.07
C LYS A 219 12.79 13.38 3.51
N TRP A 220 12.66 14.39 4.37
CA TRP A 220 12.22 14.16 5.76
C TRP A 220 10.87 13.44 5.79
N GLN A 221 9.91 13.87 4.97
CA GLN A 221 8.59 13.25 4.91
C GLN A 221 8.56 11.98 4.04
N LEU A 222 9.70 11.55 3.48
CA LEU A 222 9.84 10.28 2.73
C LEU A 222 10.30 9.15 3.64
N ASN A 223 11.39 9.38 4.37
CA ASN A 223 12.08 8.33 5.07
C ASN A 223 12.00 8.61 6.56
N PHE A 224 11.60 7.58 7.30
CA PHE A 224 11.46 7.71 8.72
C PHE A 224 12.15 6.54 9.44
N PRO A 225 13.16 6.82 10.29
CA PRO A 225 13.72 8.14 10.62
C PRO A 225 14.50 8.78 9.45
N TYR A 226 14.54 10.10 9.42
CA TYR A 226 15.30 10.83 8.41
C TYR A 226 16.69 11.19 8.93
N VAL A 227 17.73 10.65 8.30
CA VAL A 227 19.13 10.71 8.77
C VAL A 227 19.62 12.13 9.07
N ASN A 228 19.37 13.11 8.20
CA ASN A 228 19.81 14.50 8.46
C ASN A 228 19.08 15.11 9.67
N ALA A 229 17.82 14.77 9.90
CA ALA A 229 17.11 15.21 11.10
C ALA A 229 17.66 14.54 12.36
N VAL A 230 17.98 13.24 12.30
CA VAL A 230 18.64 12.53 13.41
C VAL A 230 19.96 13.22 13.77
N CYS A 231 20.79 13.52 12.76
CA CYS A 231 22.08 14.20 12.95
C CYS A 231 21.94 15.51 13.74
N VAL A 232 20.97 16.34 13.35
CA VAL A 232 20.72 17.63 14.01
C VAL A 232 20.26 17.42 15.45
N LEU A 233 19.29 16.53 15.68
CA LEU A 233 18.73 16.30 17.02
C LEU A 233 19.78 15.79 17.99
N GLU A 234 20.62 14.84 17.57
CA GLU A 234 21.71 14.30 18.38
C GLU A 234 22.77 15.37 18.70
N LYS A 235 23.27 16.08 17.68
CA LYS A 235 24.33 17.07 17.87
C LYS A 235 23.90 18.32 18.62
N THR A 236 22.60 18.59 18.68
CA THR A 236 22.02 19.70 19.46
C THR A 236 21.39 19.25 20.77
N SER A 237 21.48 17.95 21.10
CA SER A 237 20.88 17.36 22.30
C SER A 237 19.37 17.65 22.43
N ARG A 238 18.66 17.67 21.30
CA ARG A 238 17.20 17.87 21.25
C ARG A 238 16.46 16.53 21.36
N PRO A 239 15.28 16.51 21.99
CA PRO A 239 14.53 15.28 22.16
C PRO A 239 14.04 14.74 20.81
N TRP A 240 14.05 13.42 20.64
CA TRP A 240 13.59 12.77 19.40
C TRP A 240 12.10 13.00 19.12
N THR A 241 11.32 13.41 20.12
CA THR A 241 9.92 13.84 19.97
C THR A 241 9.74 14.99 18.99
N CYS A 242 10.78 15.80 18.77
CA CYS A 242 10.80 16.83 17.73
C CYS A 242 10.62 16.23 16.32
N MET A 243 11.09 15.00 16.08
CA MET A 243 11.00 14.35 14.77
C MET A 243 9.58 13.92 14.44
N LEU A 244 8.94 13.19 15.35
CA LEU A 244 7.55 12.75 15.21
C LEU A 244 7.00 12.35 16.57
N ILE A 245 5.80 12.81 16.93
CA ILE A 245 5.20 12.38 18.21
C ILE A 245 4.77 10.90 18.16
N HIS A 246 4.47 10.37 16.97
CA HIS A 246 3.98 9.01 16.77
C HIS A 246 5.02 7.91 17.00
N ILE A 247 6.30 8.25 17.19
CA ILE A 247 7.33 7.27 17.60
C ILE A 247 7.46 7.07 19.09
N THR A 248 6.83 7.95 19.86
CA THR A 248 6.87 7.84 21.30
C THR A 248 6.12 6.61 21.75
N MET A 249 6.58 6.02 22.84
CA MET A 249 5.87 4.95 23.50
C MET A 249 4.44 5.33 23.87
N LEU A 250 4.23 6.58 24.28
CA LEU A 250 2.90 7.11 24.56
C LEU A 250 1.97 7.00 23.34
N ALA A 251 2.44 7.39 22.15
CA ALA A 251 1.62 7.29 20.94
C ALA A 251 1.28 5.83 20.59
N VAL A 252 2.23 4.90 20.77
CA VAL A 252 1.99 3.47 20.58
C VAL A 252 0.94 2.96 21.57
N ILE A 253 1.08 3.29 22.86
CA ILE A 253 0.12 2.91 23.91
C ILE A 253 -1.28 3.43 23.59
N LEU A 254 -1.40 4.70 23.20
CA LEU A 254 -2.68 5.32 22.85
C LEU A 254 -3.31 4.70 21.60
N THR A 255 -2.52 4.22 20.64
CA THR A 255 -3.02 3.52 19.44
C THR A 255 -3.75 2.22 19.80
N TYR A 256 -3.26 1.51 20.82
CA TYR A 256 -3.78 0.22 21.25
C TYR A 256 -4.64 0.28 22.52
N SER A 257 -4.85 1.46 23.10
CA SER A 257 -5.57 1.64 24.37
C SER A 257 -7.03 1.19 24.28
N MET A 258 -7.70 1.51 23.17
CA MET A 258 -9.10 1.17 22.93
C MET A 258 -9.32 -0.35 22.86
N SER A 259 -10.24 -0.83 23.68
CA SER A 259 -10.69 -2.22 23.68
C SER A 259 -11.77 -2.44 22.63
N ILE A 260 -11.66 -3.57 21.92
CA ILE A 260 -12.75 -4.09 21.09
C ILE A 260 -13.65 -4.90 22.01
N TYR A 261 -14.93 -4.56 22.11
CA TYR A 261 -15.87 -5.25 22.97
C TYR A 261 -16.29 -6.61 22.38
N PRO A 262 -16.53 -7.62 23.23
CA PRO A 262 -17.09 -8.90 22.77
C PRO A 262 -18.49 -8.68 22.21
N VAL A 263 -18.85 -9.43 21.16
CA VAL A 263 -20.21 -9.45 20.60
C VAL A 263 -20.94 -10.65 21.22
N PRO A 264 -21.89 -10.45 22.16
CA PRO A 264 -22.48 -11.55 22.93
C PRO A 264 -23.54 -12.39 22.18
N THR A 265 -23.81 -12.14 20.89
CA THR A 265 -25.04 -12.63 20.23
C THR A 265 -24.92 -13.09 18.77
N LEU A 266 -23.73 -13.30 18.20
CA LEU A 266 -23.60 -13.79 16.80
C LEU A 266 -24.29 -15.15 16.52
N TRP A 267 -24.59 -15.94 17.55
CA TRP A 267 -25.20 -17.27 17.52
C TRP A 267 -26.62 -17.27 18.10
N ARG A 268 -27.04 -16.15 18.71
CA ARG A 268 -28.40 -15.83 19.14
C ARG A 268 -28.82 -14.53 18.47
N ALA A 269 -28.77 -14.48 17.15
CA ALA A 269 -29.68 -13.60 16.46
C ALA A 269 -31.06 -14.20 16.74
N GLU A 270 -31.72 -13.74 17.81
CA GLU A 270 -33.18 -13.76 17.81
C GLU A 270 -33.54 -13.06 16.51
N ALA A 271 -34.05 -13.83 15.56
CA ALA A 271 -34.46 -13.31 14.28
C ALA A 271 -35.56 -12.31 14.60
N VAL A 272 -35.20 -11.04 14.74
CA VAL A 272 -36.15 -9.95 14.58
C VAL A 272 -36.55 -10.08 13.14
N ALA A 273 -37.64 -10.82 12.91
CA ALA A 273 -38.30 -10.91 11.64
C ALA A 273 -38.87 -9.52 11.34
N SER A 274 -38.02 -8.59 10.92
CA SER A 274 -38.51 -7.47 10.13
C SER A 274 -38.89 -8.05 8.77
N GLU A 275 -40.03 -7.61 8.24
CA GLU A 275 -40.58 -8.07 6.94
C GLU A 275 -39.65 -7.76 5.76
N GLU A 276 -38.56 -7.01 5.96
CA GLU A 276 -37.54 -6.72 4.97
C GLU A 276 -36.42 -7.78 4.95
N SER A 277 -36.76 -9.00 4.54
CA SER A 277 -35.73 -10.00 4.25
C SER A 277 -34.94 -9.60 3.00
N ILE A 278 -33.65 -9.29 3.14
CA ILE A 278 -32.76 -9.08 1.99
C ILE A 278 -32.64 -10.41 1.24
N ARG A 279 -33.26 -10.51 0.06
CA ARG A 279 -33.17 -11.72 -0.78
C ARG A 279 -31.78 -11.81 -1.40
N PRO A 280 -31.17 -13.00 -1.47
CA PRO A 280 -29.89 -13.17 -2.16
C PRO A 280 -30.04 -12.81 -3.65
N PRO A 281 -28.98 -12.27 -4.27
CA PRO A 281 -29.01 -11.95 -5.70
C PRO A 281 -29.32 -13.21 -6.52
N LEU A 282 -30.24 -13.08 -7.48
CA LEU A 282 -30.66 -14.13 -8.41
C LEU A 282 -29.54 -14.44 -9.43
N SER A 283 -28.42 -14.97 -8.95
CA SER A 283 -27.31 -15.41 -9.78
C SER A 283 -27.08 -16.91 -9.59
N LYS A 284 -27.04 -17.65 -10.69
CA LYS A 284 -26.61 -19.06 -10.66
C LYS A 284 -25.10 -19.09 -10.46
N ARG A 285 -24.65 -19.73 -9.38
CA ARG A 285 -23.23 -19.99 -9.14
C ARG A 285 -22.69 -20.88 -10.27
N PRO A 286 -21.61 -20.52 -10.98
CA PRO A 286 -21.01 -21.37 -12.00
C PRO A 286 -20.58 -22.71 -11.39
N SER A 287 -20.76 -23.82 -12.10
CA SER A 287 -20.30 -25.13 -11.63
C SER A 287 -18.77 -25.16 -11.57
N GLY A 288 -18.19 -25.39 -10.38
CA GLY A 288 -16.75 -25.53 -10.22
C GLY A 288 -16.26 -25.29 -8.79
N ARG A 289 -15.07 -25.81 -8.47
CA ARG A 289 -14.38 -25.54 -7.19
C ARG A 289 -13.99 -24.07 -7.13
N HIS A 290 -14.26 -23.42 -5.99
CA HIS A 290 -13.78 -22.06 -5.73
C HIS A 290 -12.26 -22.04 -5.82
N LYS A 291 -11.70 -21.10 -6.58
CA LYS A 291 -10.25 -20.88 -6.58
C LYS A 291 -9.83 -20.41 -5.20
N THR A 292 -9.25 -21.30 -4.41
CA THR A 292 -8.69 -21.02 -3.07
C THR A 292 -7.33 -20.33 -3.14
N GLN A 293 -6.62 -20.48 -4.25
CA GLN A 293 -5.38 -19.75 -4.51
C GLN A 293 -5.71 -18.44 -5.21
N THR A 294 -5.03 -17.38 -4.75
CA THR A 294 -5.02 -16.08 -5.42
C THR A 294 -4.72 -16.31 -6.89
N ILE A 295 -5.42 -15.63 -7.80
CA ILE A 295 -5.01 -15.60 -9.20
C ILE A 295 -3.61 -14.97 -9.17
N PRO A 296 -2.55 -15.70 -9.58
CA PRO A 296 -1.22 -15.13 -9.58
C PRO A 296 -1.24 -13.87 -10.43
N SER A 297 -0.61 -12.83 -9.91
CA SER A 297 -0.42 -11.57 -10.63
C SER A 297 0.25 -11.90 -11.97
N SER A 298 -0.17 -11.26 -13.06
CA SER A 298 0.43 -11.51 -14.39
C SER A 298 1.94 -11.17 -14.34
N GLY A 299 2.80 -12.20 -14.22
CA GLY A 299 4.25 -12.04 -13.97
C GLY A 299 4.84 -12.97 -12.89
N GLU A 300 4.01 -13.63 -12.07
CA GLU A 300 4.47 -14.69 -11.16
C GLU A 300 4.80 -15.97 -11.96
N GLU A 301 5.98 -16.55 -11.72
CA GLU A 301 6.38 -17.80 -12.35
C GLU A 301 5.49 -18.95 -11.89
N ILE A 302 4.55 -19.35 -12.77
CA ILE A 302 3.74 -20.54 -12.56
C ILE A 302 4.67 -21.75 -12.54
N LYS A 303 4.71 -22.48 -11.41
CA LYS A 303 5.47 -23.74 -11.31
C LYS A 303 5.11 -24.64 -12.48
N LYS A 304 6.09 -24.88 -13.37
CA LYS A 304 5.95 -25.81 -14.48
C LYS A 304 5.97 -27.23 -13.93
N ILE A 305 5.00 -28.03 -14.33
CA ILE A 305 4.86 -29.43 -13.96
C ILE A 305 5.00 -30.30 -15.21
N THR A 306 5.57 -31.49 -15.07
CA THR A 306 5.66 -32.46 -16.16
C THR A 306 4.33 -33.20 -16.29
N CYS A 307 3.72 -33.13 -17.47
CA CYS A 307 2.45 -33.79 -17.71
C CYS A 307 2.63 -35.31 -17.89
N GLY A 308 2.06 -36.12 -17.00
CA GLY A 308 2.10 -37.58 -17.12
C GLY A 308 1.31 -38.21 -18.27
N ARG A 309 0.71 -37.42 -19.18
CA ARG A 309 0.09 -37.91 -20.44
C ARG A 309 0.97 -37.64 -21.66
N CYS A 310 1.39 -36.38 -21.86
CA CYS A 310 2.17 -36.00 -23.04
C CYS A 310 3.68 -35.83 -22.77
N GLY A 311 4.13 -36.01 -21.53
CA GLY A 311 5.52 -35.85 -21.12
C GLY A 311 6.03 -34.39 -21.12
N GLN A 312 5.24 -33.44 -21.60
CA GLN A 312 5.67 -32.05 -21.75
C GLN A 312 5.69 -31.30 -20.41
N ILE A 313 6.71 -30.46 -20.23
CA ILE A 313 6.83 -29.55 -19.09
C ILE A 313 5.97 -28.32 -19.37
N GLY A 314 4.93 -28.08 -18.57
CA GLY A 314 4.00 -26.98 -18.77
C GLY A 314 3.11 -26.69 -17.56
N SER A 315 2.04 -25.92 -17.76
CA SER A 315 1.09 -25.52 -16.71
C SER A 315 -0.09 -26.49 -16.54
N HIS A 316 -0.05 -27.66 -17.18
CA HIS A 316 -1.15 -28.62 -17.21
C HIS A 316 -0.70 -30.00 -16.72
N ASN A 317 -1.62 -30.74 -16.08
CA ASN A 317 -1.37 -32.09 -15.62
C ASN A 317 -2.11 -33.12 -16.49
N ARG A 318 -1.96 -34.42 -16.18
CA ARG A 318 -2.62 -35.53 -16.91
C ARG A 318 -4.13 -35.36 -17.04
N LYS A 319 -4.82 -34.78 -16.04
CA LYS A 319 -6.28 -34.57 -16.05
C LYS A 319 -6.72 -33.42 -16.94
N THR A 320 -5.87 -32.41 -17.11
CA THR A 320 -6.17 -31.21 -17.91
C THR A 320 -5.46 -31.22 -19.27
N CYS A 321 -4.82 -32.33 -19.64
CA CYS A 321 -4.10 -32.49 -20.89
C CYS A 321 -5.08 -32.70 -22.06
N LYS A 322 -5.03 -31.79 -23.04
CA LYS A 322 -5.90 -31.81 -24.23
C LYS A 322 -5.35 -32.70 -25.36
N VAL A 323 -4.16 -33.28 -25.20
CA VAL A 323 -3.61 -34.24 -26.16
C VAL A 323 -4.51 -35.48 -26.16
N LEU A 324 -5.02 -35.81 -27.35
CA LEU A 324 -5.82 -37.01 -27.59
C LEU A 324 -4.96 -38.24 -27.33
N ILE A 325 -5.51 -39.22 -26.59
CA ILE A 325 -4.87 -40.51 -26.45
C ILE A 325 -5.00 -41.20 -27.81
N GLN A 326 -3.89 -41.39 -28.51
CA GLN A 326 -3.85 -42.36 -29.59
C GLN A 326 -3.91 -43.75 -28.92
N LEU A 327 -4.98 -44.49 -29.22
CA LEU A 327 -5.19 -45.86 -28.75
C LEU A 327 -4.23 -46.82 -29.45
#